data_AF-A0A496Z3T1-F1
#
_entry.id   AF-A0A496Z3T1-F1
#
_cell.length_a   1.000
_cell.length_b   1.000
_cell.length_c   1.000
_cell.angle_alpha   90.00
_cell.angle_beta   90.00
_cell.angle_gamma   90.00
#
_symmetry.space_group_name_H-M   'P 1'
#
loop_
_entity.id
_entity.type
_entity.pdbx_description
1 polymer ?
#
loop_
_entity_poly.entity_id
_entity_poly.type
_entity_poly.pdbx_seq_one_letter_code
_entity_poly.pdbx_strand_id
1 'polypeptide(L)'
;MLAWEVCMTRKISALFACPFLVLSWILCCLILPQEICGQNLRAINVVLDQEKRSCIQAVDGYAYLSENMSLAQTRAAAFANAKRQALEMAKTYIRSKTMVEDFEVKYDLVWATAEGAITILEQKDYGVEDNSRYHVWIKAEVEYELSPKGQQPSQGDQGHDMDTGLPLKVKVWTSKKAYGSGENIEIYIQGNRDFYARIVDITSNGEIIQLLPNDYRRINFFEAGKVYKIPDEGDHFDLKVTAPYGEDKIVVYASEVPLGQVTMEGVGQGLSRYRGSRESLAVMTRGIKVVPGAPGSQSGAEFYEATWTLTTSK
;
A
#
# COMPACT_ATOMS: atom_id res chain seq x y z
N MET A 1 37.16 -8.18 65.13
CA MET A 1 37.71 -9.54 65.22
C MET A 1 38.75 -9.66 64.11
N LEU A 2 40.03 -9.62 64.49
CA LEU A 2 41.27 -10.01 63.74
C LEU A 2 41.47 -9.37 62.34
N ALA A 3 42.34 -8.39 62.07
CA ALA A 3 43.78 -8.19 62.34
C ALA A 3 44.73 -9.19 61.65
N TRP A 4 45.78 -8.60 61.03
CA TRP A 4 47.10 -9.14 60.63
C TRP A 4 47.25 -9.76 59.23
N GLU A 5 48.35 -9.64 58.47
CA GLU A 5 49.60 -8.84 58.43
C GLU A 5 50.35 -9.35 57.15
N VAL A 6 51.13 -8.58 56.37
CA VAL A 6 52.62 -8.54 56.26
C VAL A 6 52.87 -7.97 54.83
N CYS A 7 53.57 -6.88 54.50
CA CYS A 7 54.90 -6.29 54.80
C CYS A 7 56.05 -6.72 53.83
N MET A 8 56.97 -5.76 53.57
CA MET A 8 58.22 -5.74 52.78
C MET A 8 58.07 -5.42 51.27
N THR A 9 58.46 -4.27 50.68
CA THR A 9 59.54 -3.26 50.83
C THR A 9 60.93 -3.65 50.26
N ARG A 10 61.50 -2.72 49.45
CA ARG A 10 62.89 -2.55 48.89
C ARG A 10 63.01 -2.88 47.40
N LYS A 11 63.74 -2.15 46.53
CA LYS A 11 64.75 -1.05 46.56
C LYS A 11 64.82 -0.47 45.10
N ILE A 12 64.77 0.85 44.87
CA ILE A 12 65.85 1.83 44.57
C ILE A 12 66.74 1.56 43.31
N SER A 13 66.94 2.63 42.50
CA SER A 13 68.00 2.93 41.49
C SER A 13 67.69 2.54 40.03
N ALA A 14 68.04 3.26 38.96
CA ALA A 14 68.65 4.58 38.70
C ALA A 14 68.44 4.85 37.17
N LEU A 15 67.98 6.04 36.77
CA LEU A 15 68.73 7.06 36.00
C LEU A 15 69.63 6.52 34.86
N PHE A 16 69.22 6.75 33.61
CA PHE A 16 70.12 7.11 32.51
C PHE A 16 69.37 7.93 31.44
N ALA A 17 69.92 9.12 31.16
CA ALA A 17 69.52 10.00 30.07
C ALA A 17 70.39 9.69 28.83
N CYS A 18 69.84 9.81 27.62
CA CYS A 18 70.57 10.39 26.49
C CYS A 18 69.60 10.75 25.32
N PRO A 19 69.75 11.94 24.70
CA PRO A 19 68.94 12.44 23.58
C PRO A 19 69.63 12.18 22.22
N PHE A 20 68.93 12.21 21.06
CA PHE A 20 69.46 12.65 19.73
C PHE A 20 68.47 12.40 18.56
N LEU A 21 68.54 13.28 17.54
CA LEU A 21 68.08 13.20 16.13
C LEU A 21 66.57 13.45 15.86
N VAL A 22 66.09 14.57 15.29
CA VAL A 22 66.41 15.36 14.07
C VAL A 22 66.08 14.67 12.74
N LEU A 23 64.99 15.17 12.11
CA LEU A 23 64.56 15.16 10.69
C LEU A 23 64.45 13.84 9.90
N SER A 24 63.23 13.56 9.39
CA SER A 24 63.01 13.29 7.96
C SER A 24 61.54 13.46 7.57
N TRP A 25 61.31 14.28 6.54
CA TRP A 25 60.08 14.37 5.75
C TRP A 25 59.71 13.02 5.12
N ILE A 26 58.41 12.73 4.94
CA ILE A 26 57.78 12.13 3.73
C ILE A 26 56.25 12.27 3.85
N LEU A 27 55.74 13.14 2.97
CA LEU A 27 54.53 12.99 2.16
C LEU A 27 53.61 11.78 2.46
N CYS A 28 52.45 12.03 3.08
CA CYS A 28 51.27 11.14 2.96
C CYS A 28 49.99 11.99 2.88
N CYS A 29 49.85 12.73 1.79
CA CYS A 29 48.53 13.04 1.24
C CYS A 29 48.11 11.83 0.41
N LEU A 30 47.25 10.95 0.92
CA LEU A 30 46.44 10.05 0.10
C LEU A 30 45.18 9.66 0.89
N ILE A 31 44.08 10.31 0.54
CA ILE A 31 42.73 9.73 0.45
C ILE A 31 42.14 9.27 1.79
N LEU A 32 41.53 10.22 2.52
CA LEU A 32 40.32 9.88 3.26
C LEU A 32 39.25 9.51 2.22
N PRO A 33 38.58 8.35 2.32
CA PRO A 33 37.35 8.12 1.58
C PRO A 33 36.34 9.15 2.08
N GLN A 34 36.12 10.19 1.27
CA GLN A 34 34.82 10.82 1.25
C GLN A 34 33.81 9.79 0.75
N GLU A 35 32.57 9.96 1.21
CA GLU A 35 31.38 9.24 0.76
C GLU A 35 31.07 7.94 1.51
N ILE A 36 30.34 8.07 2.62
CA ILE A 36 28.96 7.55 2.77
C ILE A 36 28.29 8.45 3.82
N CYS A 37 27.72 9.59 3.41
CA CYS A 37 26.74 10.30 4.22
C CYS A 37 25.94 11.22 3.29
N GLY A 38 25.03 10.62 2.51
CA GLY A 38 24.38 11.37 1.45
C GLY A 38 23.11 10.74 0.89
N GLN A 39 22.40 9.90 1.64
CA GLN A 39 21.00 9.57 1.32
C GLN A 39 20.17 9.50 2.60
N ASN A 40 20.17 10.58 3.37
CA ASN A 40 18.95 10.96 4.06
C ASN A 40 18.05 11.60 2.99
N LEU A 41 17.46 10.74 2.15
CA LEU A 41 16.33 11.12 1.32
C LEU A 41 15.36 11.78 2.27
N ARG A 42 15.11 13.07 2.02
CA ARG A 42 14.08 13.84 2.71
C ARG A 42 12.93 12.88 2.99
N ALA A 43 12.54 12.78 4.25
CA ALA A 43 11.17 12.44 4.58
C ALA A 43 10.32 13.53 3.93
N ILE A 44 10.11 13.41 2.62
CA ILE A 44 9.24 14.26 1.85
C ILE A 44 7.91 14.06 2.56
N ASN A 45 7.30 15.16 2.99
CA ASN A 45 5.88 15.20 3.28
C ASN A 45 5.15 14.81 1.98
N VAL A 46 5.11 13.51 1.67
CA VAL A 46 4.41 12.96 0.53
C VAL A 46 2.96 12.95 0.93
N VAL A 47 2.26 14.01 0.51
CA VAL A 47 0.81 14.08 0.57
C VAL A 47 0.30 13.61 -0.78
N LEU A 48 -0.47 12.52 -0.79
CA LEU A 48 -1.10 12.00 -2.00
C LEU A 48 -2.14 12.98 -2.51
N ASP A 49 -2.31 13.06 -3.83
CA ASP A 49 -3.33 13.91 -4.45
C ASP A 49 -4.73 13.31 -4.24
N GLN A 50 -4.84 11.99 -4.29
CA GLN A 50 -6.06 11.25 -3.97
C GLN A 50 -5.69 9.93 -3.27
N GLU A 51 -6.44 9.58 -2.23
CA GLU A 51 -6.46 8.24 -1.66
C GLU A 51 -7.89 7.72 -1.57
N LYS A 52 -8.06 6.41 -1.79
CA LYS A 52 -9.33 5.71 -1.60
C LYS A 52 -9.07 4.40 -0.87
N ARG A 53 -9.89 4.12 0.14
CA ARG A 53 -9.79 2.90 0.94
C ARG A 53 -11.09 2.12 0.84
N SER A 54 -10.98 0.82 0.65
CA SER A 54 -12.14 -0.05 0.66
C SER A 54 -11.82 -1.44 1.18
N CYS A 55 -12.87 -2.14 1.60
CA CYS A 55 -12.83 -3.51 2.04
C CYS A 55 -13.76 -4.32 1.16
N ILE A 56 -13.25 -5.39 0.57
CA ILE A 56 -14.04 -6.27 -0.28
C ILE A 56 -14.46 -7.49 0.54
N GLN A 57 -15.75 -7.77 0.55
CA GLN A 57 -16.38 -8.87 1.29
C GLN A 57 -17.18 -9.75 0.34
N ALA A 58 -17.03 -11.07 0.48
CA ALA A 58 -17.87 -12.04 -0.20
C ALA A 58 -18.85 -12.62 0.82
N VAL A 59 -20.16 -12.43 0.60
CA VAL A 59 -21.19 -12.77 1.58
C VAL A 59 -22.41 -13.41 0.94
N ASP A 60 -23.04 -14.32 1.68
CA ASP A 60 -24.32 -14.90 1.35
C ASP A 60 -25.46 -14.09 1.98
N GLY A 61 -26.56 -13.95 1.24
CA GLY A 61 -27.80 -13.35 1.71
C GLY A 61 -28.94 -14.34 1.62
N TYR A 62 -29.77 -14.34 2.66
CA TYR A 62 -30.91 -15.25 2.75
C TYR A 62 -32.19 -14.49 3.07
N ALA A 63 -33.31 -14.97 2.53
CA ALA A 63 -34.65 -14.56 2.95
C ALA A 63 -35.61 -15.74 2.84
N TYR A 64 -36.44 -15.96 3.86
CA TYR A 64 -37.45 -17.02 3.83
C TYR A 64 -38.63 -16.63 2.95
N LEU A 65 -39.16 -17.60 2.20
CA LEU A 65 -40.43 -17.43 1.53
C LEU A 65 -41.54 -17.35 2.60
N SER A 66 -42.47 -16.42 2.42
CA SER A 66 -43.65 -16.31 3.28
C SER A 66 -44.90 -16.18 2.43
N GLU A 67 -46.05 -16.57 2.97
CA GLU A 67 -47.35 -16.50 2.26
C GLU A 67 -47.68 -15.09 1.76
N ASN A 68 -47.13 -14.06 2.41
CA ASN A 68 -47.39 -12.65 2.14
C ASN A 68 -46.35 -11.99 1.23
N MET A 69 -45.29 -12.69 0.82
CA MET A 69 -44.22 -12.12 -0.02
C MET A 69 -44.11 -12.83 -1.36
N SER A 70 -44.06 -12.04 -2.44
CA SER A 70 -43.71 -12.55 -3.77
C SER A 70 -42.25 -13.01 -3.84
N LEU A 71 -41.91 -13.83 -4.84
CA LEU A 71 -40.53 -14.21 -5.13
C LEU A 71 -39.63 -12.99 -5.38
N ALA A 72 -40.14 -11.96 -6.07
CA ALA A 72 -39.40 -10.73 -6.31
C ALA A 72 -39.08 -9.96 -5.01
N GLN A 73 -40.05 -9.88 -4.08
CA GLN A 73 -39.85 -9.26 -2.77
C GLN A 73 -38.88 -10.08 -1.90
N THR A 74 -38.99 -11.41 -1.94
CA THR A 74 -38.10 -12.33 -1.20
C THR A 74 -36.66 -12.21 -1.70
N ARG A 75 -36.47 -12.17 -3.03
CA ARG A 75 -35.19 -11.91 -3.68
C ARG A 75 -34.61 -10.56 -3.24
N ALA A 76 -35.40 -9.49 -3.29
CA ALA A 76 -34.96 -8.17 -2.87
C ALA A 76 -34.56 -8.15 -1.37
N ALA A 77 -35.29 -8.86 -0.52
CA ALA A 77 -34.97 -9.03 0.89
C ALA A 77 -33.66 -9.81 1.10
N ALA A 78 -33.40 -10.86 0.32
CA ALA A 78 -32.15 -11.61 0.35
C ALA A 78 -30.95 -10.73 -0.06
N PHE A 79 -31.09 -9.91 -1.10
CA PHE A 79 -30.07 -8.93 -1.49
C PHE A 79 -29.84 -7.85 -0.43
N ALA A 80 -30.90 -7.33 0.18
CA ALA A 80 -30.77 -6.36 1.27
C ALA A 80 -30.09 -6.99 2.50
N ASN A 81 -30.38 -8.26 2.79
CA ASN A 81 -29.70 -9.05 3.82
C ASN A 81 -28.21 -9.22 3.50
N ALA A 82 -27.85 -9.60 2.27
CA ALA A 82 -26.45 -9.71 1.83
C ALA A 82 -25.69 -8.39 1.98
N LYS A 83 -26.26 -7.28 1.50
CA LYS A 83 -25.65 -5.94 1.61
C LYS A 83 -25.40 -5.55 3.07
N ARG A 84 -26.37 -5.80 3.95
CA ARG A 84 -26.23 -5.55 5.40
C ARG A 84 -25.10 -6.38 6.00
N GLN A 85 -25.02 -7.68 5.65
CA GLN A 85 -23.94 -8.54 6.13
C GLN A 85 -22.56 -8.08 5.64
N ALA A 86 -22.42 -7.71 4.36
CA ALA A 86 -21.17 -7.18 3.82
C ALA A 86 -20.69 -5.94 4.60
N LEU A 87 -21.61 -5.01 4.89
CA LEU A 87 -21.31 -3.82 5.66
C LEU A 87 -20.86 -4.14 7.09
N GLU A 88 -21.59 -5.00 7.80
CA GLU A 88 -21.25 -5.37 9.18
C GLU A 88 -19.93 -6.16 9.27
N MET A 89 -19.67 -7.04 8.31
CA MET A 89 -18.39 -7.75 8.20
C MET A 89 -17.23 -6.79 7.90
N ALA A 90 -17.41 -5.84 6.97
CA ALA A 90 -16.41 -4.82 6.68
C ALA A 90 -16.13 -3.95 7.91
N LYS A 91 -17.16 -3.48 8.61
CA LYS A 91 -17.01 -2.72 9.87
C LYS A 91 -16.22 -3.50 10.91
N THR A 92 -16.56 -4.77 11.10
CA THR A 92 -15.89 -5.64 12.07
C THR A 92 -14.44 -5.87 11.68
N TYR A 93 -14.18 -6.13 10.40
CA TYR A 93 -12.84 -6.33 9.85
C TYR A 93 -11.96 -5.09 10.00
N ILE A 94 -12.44 -3.89 9.64
CA ILE A 94 -11.62 -2.67 9.79
C ILE A 94 -11.44 -2.30 11.27
N ARG A 95 -12.46 -2.49 12.12
CA ARG A 95 -12.32 -2.25 13.57
C ARG A 95 -11.29 -3.16 14.23
N SER A 96 -11.17 -4.42 13.81
CA SER A 96 -10.14 -5.31 14.35
C SER A 96 -8.72 -4.89 13.93
N LYS A 97 -8.60 -4.14 12.82
CA LYS A 97 -7.34 -3.57 12.32
C LYS A 97 -7.01 -2.19 12.88
N THR A 98 -7.91 -1.53 13.61
CA THR A 98 -7.66 -0.22 14.23
C THR A 98 -7.57 -0.27 15.76
N MET A 99 -7.70 -1.47 16.34
CA MET A 99 -7.59 -1.71 17.77
C MET A 99 -6.14 -2.06 18.13
N VAL A 100 -5.48 -1.22 18.93
CA VAL A 100 -4.11 -1.47 19.41
C VAL A 100 -4.15 -2.32 20.70
N GLU A 101 -3.03 -2.97 21.04
CA GLU A 101 -2.85 -3.87 22.20
C GLU A 101 -3.37 -3.31 23.54
N ASP A 102 -3.43 -1.98 23.71
CA ASP A 102 -3.97 -1.32 24.91
C ASP A 102 -5.47 -0.97 24.85
N PHE A 103 -6.21 -1.56 23.90
CA PHE A 103 -7.65 -1.32 23.65
C PHE A 103 -8.01 0.13 23.25
N GLU A 104 -7.04 0.98 22.95
CA GLU A 104 -7.28 2.34 22.48
C GLU A 104 -7.50 2.39 20.96
N VAL A 105 -8.67 2.88 20.55
CA VAL A 105 -8.98 3.13 19.15
C VAL A 105 -8.40 4.49 18.76
N LYS A 106 -7.28 4.50 18.03
CA LYS A 106 -6.56 5.71 17.57
C LYS A 106 -7.31 6.52 16.50
N TYR A 107 -8.13 5.85 15.69
CA TYR A 107 -8.84 6.47 14.56
C TYR A 107 -10.35 6.27 14.68
N ASP A 108 -11.11 7.35 14.49
CA ASP A 108 -12.54 7.26 14.24
C ASP A 108 -12.74 6.79 12.79
N LEU A 109 -13.45 5.66 12.65
CA LEU A 109 -13.90 5.21 11.34
C LEU A 109 -15.07 6.10 10.93
N VAL A 110 -14.90 6.87 9.85
CA VAL A 110 -16.01 7.54 9.20
C VAL A 110 -16.52 6.59 8.13
N TRP A 111 -17.65 5.96 8.42
CA TRP A 111 -18.37 5.21 7.40
C TRP A 111 -19.11 6.23 6.55
N ALA A 112 -18.99 6.15 5.23
CA ALA A 112 -19.92 6.84 4.35
C ALA A 112 -21.34 6.36 4.72
N THR A 113 -22.07 7.21 5.44
CA THR A 113 -23.38 6.92 6.01
C THR A 113 -24.40 6.80 4.89
N ALA A 114 -24.52 5.63 4.27
CA ALA A 114 -25.69 5.10 3.54
C ALA A 114 -25.29 3.83 2.80
N GLU A 115 -26.26 3.02 2.42
CA GLU A 115 -26.12 1.91 1.46
C GLU A 115 -25.40 2.29 0.15
N GLY A 116 -25.21 3.59 -0.14
CA GLY A 116 -24.42 4.12 -1.25
C GLY A 116 -22.90 3.95 -1.15
N ALA A 117 -22.35 3.54 0.00
CA ALA A 117 -20.93 3.19 0.15
C ALA A 117 -20.59 1.78 -0.35
N ILE A 118 -21.61 1.00 -0.74
CA ILE A 118 -21.47 -0.41 -1.10
C ILE A 118 -21.59 -0.55 -2.62
N THR A 119 -20.50 -0.99 -3.26
CA THR A 119 -20.49 -1.31 -4.69
C THR A 119 -20.50 -2.83 -4.86
N ILE A 120 -21.51 -3.36 -5.57
CA ILE A 120 -21.54 -4.79 -5.91
C ILE A 120 -20.60 -5.03 -7.09
N LEU A 121 -19.54 -5.80 -6.86
CA LEU A 121 -18.56 -6.19 -7.87
C LEU A 121 -18.99 -7.45 -8.63
N GLU A 122 -19.60 -8.41 -7.93
CA GLU A 122 -20.09 -9.67 -8.49
C GLU A 122 -21.36 -10.09 -7.74
N GLN A 123 -22.28 -10.75 -8.43
CA GLN A 123 -23.46 -11.33 -7.81
C GLN A 123 -23.79 -12.68 -8.44
N LYS A 124 -24.25 -13.62 -7.61
CA LYS A 124 -24.80 -14.91 -8.01
C LYS A 124 -26.15 -15.09 -7.35
N ASP A 125 -27.11 -15.52 -8.14
CA ASP A 125 -28.47 -15.77 -7.69
C ASP A 125 -28.71 -17.28 -7.73
N TYR A 126 -28.81 -17.90 -6.56
CA TYR A 126 -29.01 -19.33 -6.43
C TYR A 126 -30.49 -19.71 -6.44
N GLY A 127 -31.39 -18.72 -6.38
CA GLY A 127 -32.83 -18.96 -6.33
C GLY A 127 -33.28 -19.54 -4.99
N VAL A 128 -34.28 -20.40 -5.04
CA VAL A 128 -34.89 -21.02 -3.85
C VAL A 128 -34.20 -22.36 -3.59
N GLU A 129 -33.72 -22.53 -2.36
CA GLU A 129 -33.18 -23.81 -1.87
C GLU A 129 -34.26 -24.69 -1.23
N ASP A 130 -33.94 -25.98 -1.04
CA ASP A 130 -34.84 -27.02 -0.52
C ASP A 130 -35.50 -26.69 0.84
N ASN A 131 -34.89 -25.80 1.63
CA ASN A 131 -35.40 -25.35 2.92
C ASN A 131 -36.32 -24.12 2.85
N SER A 132 -36.87 -23.80 1.67
CA SER A 132 -37.77 -22.66 1.44
C SER A 132 -37.15 -21.29 1.78
N ARG A 133 -35.82 -21.16 1.61
CA ARG A 133 -35.13 -19.88 1.64
C ARG A 133 -34.61 -19.51 0.26
N TYR A 134 -34.70 -18.24 -0.07
CA TYR A 134 -34.05 -17.64 -1.22
C TYR A 134 -32.60 -17.34 -0.86
N HIS A 135 -31.66 -17.75 -1.71
CA HIS A 135 -30.22 -17.59 -1.52
C HIS A 135 -29.60 -16.75 -2.63
N VAL A 136 -28.86 -15.73 -2.23
CA VAL A 136 -28.01 -14.93 -3.11
C VAL A 136 -26.60 -14.88 -2.54
N TRP A 137 -25.62 -14.66 -3.40
CA TRP A 137 -24.26 -14.36 -3.00
C TRP A 137 -23.81 -13.09 -3.70
N ILE A 138 -23.12 -12.23 -2.97
CA ILE A 138 -22.54 -11.02 -3.51
C ILE A 138 -21.07 -10.90 -3.11
N LYS A 139 -20.28 -10.33 -4.02
CA LYS A 139 -18.99 -9.74 -3.73
C LYS A 139 -19.17 -8.23 -3.72
N ALA A 140 -19.01 -7.62 -2.56
CA ALA A 140 -19.27 -6.21 -2.34
C ALA A 140 -17.99 -5.50 -1.89
N GLU A 141 -17.73 -4.34 -2.46
CA GLU A 141 -16.74 -3.38 -1.99
C GLU A 141 -17.43 -2.37 -1.06
N VAL A 142 -16.85 -2.16 0.11
CA VAL A 142 -17.31 -1.19 1.11
C VAL A 142 -16.23 -0.13 1.28
N GLU A 143 -16.51 1.08 0.82
CA GLU A 143 -15.60 2.23 0.96
C GLU A 143 -15.65 2.80 2.38
N TYR A 144 -14.50 3.23 2.91
CA TYR A 144 -14.38 3.79 4.26
C TYR A 144 -13.32 4.88 4.33
N GLU A 145 -13.45 5.77 5.32
CA GLU A 145 -12.45 6.80 5.62
C GLU A 145 -11.96 6.65 7.07
N LEU A 146 -10.69 6.98 7.29
CA LEU A 146 -10.08 7.02 8.62
C LEU A 146 -9.88 8.48 9.03
N SER A 147 -10.47 8.88 10.15
CA SER A 147 -10.25 10.20 10.75
C SER A 147 -9.47 10.04 12.05
N PRO A 148 -8.32 10.71 12.23
CA PRO A 148 -7.59 10.69 13.51
C PRO A 148 -8.48 11.23 14.63
N LYS A 149 -8.51 10.57 15.79
CA LYS A 149 -9.26 11.10 16.94
C LYS A 149 -8.57 12.36 17.49
N GLY A 150 -9.34 13.45 17.60
CA GLY A 150 -8.96 14.60 18.43
C GLY A 150 -7.94 15.57 17.81
N GLN A 151 -7.61 15.46 16.52
CA GLN A 151 -6.81 16.47 15.81
C GLN A 151 -7.46 16.86 14.48
N GLN A 152 -7.59 18.17 14.24
CA GLN A 152 -7.90 18.71 12.92
C GLN A 152 -6.81 18.24 11.95
N PRO A 153 -7.10 17.96 10.66
CA PRO A 153 -6.12 17.47 9.70
C PRO A 153 -5.01 18.51 9.50
N SER A 154 -3.98 18.46 10.34
CA SER A 154 -2.75 19.20 10.15
C SER A 154 -2.10 18.64 8.91
N GLN A 155 -1.81 19.53 7.97
CA GLN A 155 -1.12 19.23 6.71
C GLN A 155 0.07 18.30 6.96
N GLY A 156 -0.04 17.06 6.46
CA GLY A 156 0.97 16.01 6.60
C GLY A 156 0.98 15.40 8.00
N ASP A 157 0.21 14.31 8.20
CA ASP A 157 0.30 13.46 9.39
C ASP A 157 1.69 12.80 9.46
N GLN A 158 2.60 13.49 10.16
CA GLN A 158 4.00 13.14 10.34
C GLN A 158 4.15 12.30 11.60
N GLY A 159 4.07 10.97 11.47
CA GLY A 159 4.58 10.07 12.50
C GLY A 159 4.02 8.66 12.53
N HIS A 160 2.76 8.46 12.11
CA HIS A 160 2.08 7.15 12.23
C HIS A 160 1.63 6.54 10.90
N ASP A 161 2.00 7.16 9.78
CA ASP A 161 1.45 6.82 8.46
C ASP A 161 1.90 5.44 7.91
N MET A 162 2.91 4.84 8.54
CA MET A 162 3.45 3.51 8.21
C MET A 162 3.33 2.52 9.38
N ASP A 163 2.43 2.78 10.33
CA ASP A 163 2.12 1.84 11.41
C ASP A 163 1.50 0.55 10.81
N THR A 164 2.14 -0.59 11.08
CA THR A 164 1.71 -1.92 10.63
C THR A 164 0.42 -2.37 11.31
N GLY A 165 0.08 -1.76 12.47
CA GLY A 165 -1.14 -1.99 13.22
C GLY A 165 -2.35 -1.20 12.72
N LEU A 166 -2.26 -0.56 11.55
CA LEU A 166 -3.34 0.16 10.91
C LEU A 166 -3.78 -0.51 9.60
N PRO A 167 -5.00 -0.21 9.11
CA PRO A 167 -5.46 -0.60 7.77
C PRO A 167 -4.43 -0.27 6.68
N LEU A 168 -4.44 -1.06 5.60
CA LEU A 168 -3.46 -0.93 4.52
C LEU A 168 -3.37 0.53 4.02
N LYS A 169 -2.14 1.04 3.95
CA LYS A 169 -1.80 2.34 3.38
C LYS A 169 -0.58 2.18 2.49
N VAL A 170 -0.67 2.74 1.29
CA VAL A 170 0.45 2.78 0.33
C VAL A 170 0.72 4.21 -0.08
N LYS A 171 1.99 4.62 -0.02
CA LYS A 171 2.48 5.88 -0.55
C LYS A 171 3.07 5.66 -1.92
N VAL A 172 2.86 6.61 -2.81
CA VAL A 172 3.49 6.71 -4.12
C VAL A 172 3.92 8.15 -4.36
N TRP A 173 5.13 8.34 -4.86
CA TRP A 173 5.66 9.66 -5.21
C TRP A 173 6.74 9.55 -6.28
N THR A 174 7.13 10.69 -6.81
CA THR A 174 8.25 10.82 -7.74
C THR A 174 9.26 11.83 -7.21
N SER A 175 10.47 11.84 -7.77
CA SER A 175 11.53 12.79 -7.35
C SER A 175 11.11 14.27 -7.48
N LYS A 176 10.20 14.58 -8.41
CA LYS A 176 9.62 15.92 -8.61
C LYS A 176 8.19 15.84 -9.17
N LYS A 177 7.45 16.95 -9.10
CA LYS A 177 6.07 17.05 -9.63
C LYS A 177 5.99 17.52 -11.09
N ALA A 178 7.07 18.03 -11.66
CA ALA A 178 7.10 18.55 -13.03
C ALA A 178 8.32 18.02 -13.78
N TYR A 179 8.11 17.51 -14.99
CA TYR A 179 9.14 16.94 -15.84
C TYR A 179 9.09 17.52 -17.26
N GLY A 180 10.25 17.71 -17.88
CA GLY A 180 10.42 18.11 -19.27
C GLY A 180 10.67 16.92 -20.20
N SER A 181 10.59 17.16 -21.51
CA SER A 181 10.80 16.15 -22.53
C SER A 181 12.14 15.41 -22.39
N GLY A 182 12.10 14.08 -22.46
CA GLY A 182 13.29 13.24 -22.40
C GLY A 182 13.87 13.03 -21.00
N GLU A 183 13.33 13.68 -19.97
CA GLU A 183 13.74 13.45 -18.59
C GLU A 183 13.30 12.08 -18.08
N ASN A 184 14.10 11.50 -17.19
CA ASN A 184 13.78 10.24 -16.53
C ASN A 184 12.84 10.48 -15.34
N ILE A 185 11.81 9.65 -15.23
CA ILE A 185 10.92 9.59 -14.07
C ILE A 185 11.35 8.41 -13.19
N GLU A 186 11.53 8.69 -11.91
CA GLU A 186 11.68 7.67 -10.88
C GLU A 186 10.45 7.71 -9.99
N ILE A 187 9.79 6.57 -9.85
CA ILE A 187 8.62 6.38 -8.99
C ILE A 187 9.06 5.59 -7.76
N TYR A 188 8.61 6.05 -6.61
CA TYR A 188 8.86 5.44 -5.32
C TYR A 188 7.54 4.98 -4.72
N ILE A 189 7.55 3.80 -4.13
CA ILE A 189 6.39 3.19 -3.47
C ILE A 189 6.80 2.57 -2.14
N GLN A 190 5.94 2.71 -1.14
CA GLN A 190 6.13 2.15 0.20
C GLN A 190 4.76 1.83 0.80
N GLY A 191 4.62 0.67 1.45
CA GLY A 191 3.39 0.29 2.17
C GLY A 191 3.64 0.07 3.66
N ASN A 192 2.61 0.23 4.48
CA ASN A 192 2.66 -0.05 5.92
C ASN A 192 2.55 -1.56 6.25
N ARG A 193 2.06 -2.36 5.30
CA ARG A 193 1.87 -3.82 5.41
C ARG A 193 2.29 -4.47 4.09
N ASP A 194 2.55 -5.77 4.10
CA ASP A 194 2.83 -6.53 2.88
C ASP A 194 1.64 -6.47 1.93
N PHE A 195 1.89 -6.20 0.65
CA PHE A 195 0.83 -5.95 -0.31
C PHE A 195 1.20 -6.37 -1.73
N TYR A 196 0.17 -6.71 -2.50
CA TYR A 196 0.24 -6.81 -3.95
C TYR A 196 -0.14 -5.49 -4.59
N ALA A 197 0.57 -5.06 -5.64
CA ALA A 197 0.24 -3.83 -6.36
C ALA A 197 0.24 -3.98 -7.88
N ARG A 198 -0.65 -3.21 -8.51
CA ARG A 198 -0.61 -2.86 -9.94
C ARG A 198 -0.41 -1.36 -10.03
N ILE A 199 0.60 -0.95 -10.79
CA ILE A 199 1.00 0.44 -10.93
C ILE A 199 0.76 0.82 -12.38
N VAL A 200 -0.02 1.86 -12.59
CA VAL A 200 -0.33 2.37 -13.91
C VAL A 200 -0.04 3.86 -14.00
N ASP A 201 0.33 4.29 -15.20
CA ASP A 201 0.33 5.68 -15.59
C ASP A 201 -0.95 5.95 -16.40
N ILE A 202 -1.68 7.00 -16.03
CA ILE A 202 -2.78 7.55 -16.81
C ILE A 202 -2.28 8.85 -17.39
N THR A 203 -1.97 8.83 -18.68
CA THR A 203 -1.37 9.99 -19.36
C THR A 203 -2.38 11.12 -19.53
N SER A 204 -1.88 12.28 -19.93
CA SER A 204 -2.67 13.48 -20.25
C SER A 204 -3.81 13.30 -21.27
N ASN A 205 -3.76 12.27 -22.13
CA ASN A 205 -4.84 11.97 -23.06
C ASN A 205 -5.81 10.88 -22.55
N GLY A 206 -5.61 10.41 -21.31
CA GLY A 206 -6.40 9.36 -20.67
C GLY A 206 -5.96 7.92 -20.99
N GLU A 207 -4.84 7.74 -21.69
CA GLU A 207 -4.30 6.41 -21.96
C GLU A 207 -3.75 5.78 -20.68
N ILE A 208 -4.12 4.51 -20.44
CA ILE A 208 -3.71 3.78 -19.24
C ILE A 208 -2.60 2.78 -19.59
N ILE A 209 -1.39 3.05 -19.13
CA ILE A 209 -0.20 2.22 -19.33
C ILE A 209 0.17 1.51 -18.03
N GLN A 210 0.31 0.19 -18.07
CA GLN A 210 0.79 -0.59 -16.94
C GLN A 210 2.30 -0.47 -16.82
N LEU A 211 2.75 0.18 -15.74
CA LEU A 211 4.15 0.30 -15.40
C LEU A 211 4.65 -0.95 -14.68
N LEU A 212 3.89 -1.46 -13.72
CA LEU A 212 4.15 -2.75 -13.07
C LEU A 212 2.86 -3.55 -12.81
N PRO A 213 2.91 -4.90 -12.88
CA PRO A 213 4.02 -5.68 -13.44
C PRO A 213 4.19 -5.43 -14.94
N ASN A 214 5.39 -5.59 -15.48
CA ASN A 214 5.68 -5.46 -16.91
C ASN A 214 6.60 -6.60 -17.38
N ASP A 215 7.01 -6.59 -18.66
CA ASP A 215 7.81 -7.69 -19.23
C ASP A 215 9.21 -7.82 -18.62
N TYR A 216 9.77 -6.72 -18.10
CA TYR A 216 11.08 -6.71 -17.44
C TYR A 216 11.00 -7.04 -15.95
N ARG A 217 9.96 -6.55 -15.27
CA ARG A 217 9.73 -6.74 -13.83
C ARG A 217 8.32 -7.27 -13.58
N ARG A 218 8.25 -8.58 -13.37
CA ARG A 218 6.98 -9.30 -13.13
C ARG A 218 6.54 -9.31 -11.68
N ILE A 219 7.40 -8.88 -10.75
CA ILE A 219 7.08 -8.84 -9.33
C ILE A 219 5.94 -7.84 -9.11
N ASN A 220 4.92 -8.30 -8.40
CA ASN A 220 3.78 -7.50 -7.99
C ASN A 220 3.52 -7.57 -6.48
N PHE A 221 4.41 -8.20 -5.70
CA PHE A 221 4.37 -8.26 -4.23
C PHE A 221 5.45 -7.36 -3.64
N PHE A 222 5.09 -6.62 -2.60
CA PHE A 222 5.91 -5.60 -1.96
C PHE A 222 5.84 -5.76 -0.45
N GLU A 223 7.01 -5.71 0.19
CA GLU A 223 7.20 -5.91 1.63
C GLU A 223 6.91 -4.62 2.40
N ALA A 224 6.35 -4.75 3.60
CA ALA A 224 6.05 -3.65 4.51
C ALA A 224 7.31 -2.82 4.83
N GLY A 225 7.15 -1.49 4.91
CA GLY A 225 8.19 -0.55 5.33
C GLY A 225 9.32 -0.32 4.32
N LYS A 226 9.48 -1.17 3.30
CA LYS A 226 10.51 -1.04 2.27
C LYS A 226 10.09 -0.05 1.18
N VAL A 227 11.00 0.85 0.83
CA VAL A 227 10.83 1.77 -0.30
C VAL A 227 11.33 1.07 -1.56
N TYR A 228 10.46 0.91 -2.55
CA TYR A 228 10.82 0.38 -3.87
C TYR A 228 10.92 1.52 -4.88
N LYS A 229 11.99 1.52 -5.67
CA LYS A 229 12.21 2.44 -6.78
C LYS A 229 11.80 1.76 -8.10
N ILE A 230 11.23 2.53 -9.02
CA ILE A 230 10.81 2.09 -10.34
C ILE A 230 11.18 3.18 -11.36
N PRO A 231 12.06 2.89 -12.33
CA PRO A 231 12.87 1.68 -12.45
C PRO A 231 13.92 1.56 -11.33
N ASP A 232 14.28 0.34 -10.94
CA ASP A 232 15.40 0.05 -10.04
C ASP A 232 16.69 -0.31 -10.80
N GLU A 233 17.85 -0.39 -10.14
CA GLU A 233 19.14 -0.69 -10.80
C GLU A 233 19.17 -2.02 -11.55
N GLY A 234 18.36 -3.00 -11.12
CA GLY A 234 18.21 -4.29 -11.80
C GLY A 234 17.16 -4.30 -12.92
N ASP A 235 16.38 -3.21 -13.05
CA ASP A 235 15.33 -3.12 -14.05
C ASP A 235 15.93 -2.70 -15.40
N HIS A 236 15.71 -3.51 -16.44
CA HIS A 236 16.23 -3.25 -17.79
C HIS A 236 15.32 -2.30 -18.60
N PHE A 237 14.75 -1.27 -17.96
CA PHE A 237 13.92 -0.26 -18.61
C PHE A 237 14.08 1.10 -17.94
N ASP A 238 13.88 2.17 -18.72
CA ASP A 238 13.80 3.56 -18.23
C ASP A 238 12.38 4.09 -18.43
N LEU A 239 11.90 4.95 -17.53
CA LEU A 239 10.68 5.74 -17.75
C LEU A 239 11.08 7.13 -18.22
N LYS A 240 10.82 7.46 -19.48
CA LYS A 240 11.17 8.76 -20.08
C LYS A 240 9.92 9.54 -20.45
N VAL A 241 9.95 10.84 -20.22
CA VAL A 241 8.87 11.73 -20.63
C VAL A 241 8.82 11.85 -22.14
N THR A 242 7.70 11.42 -22.71
CA THR A 242 7.37 11.54 -24.14
C THR A 242 6.01 12.18 -24.32
N ALA A 243 5.71 12.65 -25.54
CA ALA A 243 4.36 13.10 -25.85
C ALA A 243 3.33 11.96 -25.66
N PRO A 244 2.06 12.26 -25.31
CA PRO A 244 1.49 13.60 -25.11
C PRO A 244 1.88 14.23 -23.76
N TYR A 245 2.20 15.53 -23.80
CA TYR A 245 2.53 16.30 -22.59
C TYR A 245 1.26 16.84 -21.92
N GLY A 246 1.25 16.85 -20.58
CA GLY A 246 0.16 17.43 -19.81
C GLY A 246 0.15 16.92 -18.37
N GLU A 247 -1.03 16.71 -17.82
CA GLU A 247 -1.20 16.10 -16.49
C GLU A 247 -1.22 14.58 -16.61
N ASP A 248 -0.24 13.91 -15.99
CA ASP A 248 -0.18 12.46 -15.90
C ASP A 248 -0.44 12.01 -14.46
N LYS A 249 -1.02 10.81 -14.28
CA LYS A 249 -1.38 10.27 -12.97
C LYS A 249 -0.80 8.89 -12.78
N ILE A 250 0.12 8.78 -11.84
CA ILE A 250 0.59 7.49 -11.35
C ILE A 250 -0.43 6.97 -10.33
N VAL A 251 -1.10 5.87 -10.68
CA VAL A 251 -2.10 5.22 -9.83
C VAL A 251 -1.59 3.86 -9.37
N VAL A 252 -1.63 3.64 -8.07
CA VAL A 252 -1.28 2.36 -7.44
C VAL A 252 -2.57 1.73 -6.91
N TYR A 253 -2.89 0.55 -7.42
CA TYR A 253 -3.93 -0.33 -6.88
C TYR A 253 -3.27 -1.37 -5.99
N ALA A 254 -3.57 -1.39 -4.71
CA ALA A 254 -2.93 -2.24 -3.71
C ALA A 254 -3.93 -3.12 -2.95
N SER A 255 -3.53 -4.32 -2.57
CA SER A 255 -4.32 -5.22 -1.72
C SER A 255 -3.43 -6.19 -0.94
N GLU A 256 -3.88 -6.66 0.21
CA GLU A 256 -3.17 -7.69 1.00
C GLU A 256 -3.25 -9.08 0.37
N VAL A 257 -4.16 -9.27 -0.59
CA VAL A 257 -4.34 -10.51 -1.33
C VAL A 257 -3.99 -10.32 -2.80
N PRO A 258 -3.64 -11.39 -3.53
CA PRO A 258 -3.32 -11.28 -4.96
C PRO A 258 -4.43 -10.58 -5.75
N LEU A 259 -4.00 -9.62 -6.58
CA LEU A 259 -4.90 -8.82 -7.42
C LEU A 259 -5.53 -9.64 -8.56
N GLY A 260 -6.63 -9.12 -9.07
CA GLY A 260 -7.33 -9.70 -10.21
C GLY A 260 -6.52 -9.65 -11.52
N GLN A 261 -6.75 -10.68 -12.34
CA GLN A 261 -6.21 -10.72 -13.69
C GLN A 261 -6.92 -9.68 -14.57
N VAL A 262 -6.13 -8.90 -15.29
CA VAL A 262 -6.61 -7.89 -16.23
C VAL A 262 -5.99 -8.19 -17.57
N THR A 263 -6.82 -8.22 -18.61
CA THR A 263 -6.36 -8.33 -19.99
C THR A 263 -5.73 -7.02 -20.40
N MET A 264 -4.44 -7.06 -20.74
CA MET A 264 -3.68 -5.92 -21.24
C MET A 264 -3.24 -6.18 -22.68
N GLU A 265 -3.08 -5.11 -23.46
CA GLU A 265 -2.57 -5.16 -24.82
C GLU A 265 -1.12 -4.65 -24.84
N GLY A 266 -0.18 -5.42 -25.40
CA GLY A 266 1.20 -4.97 -25.54
C GLY A 266 1.28 -3.75 -26.45
N VAL A 267 1.91 -2.68 -25.98
CA VAL A 267 2.17 -1.46 -26.78
C VAL A 267 3.63 -1.34 -27.25
N GLY A 268 4.41 -2.40 -27.01
CA GLY A 268 5.83 -2.45 -27.30
C GLY A 268 6.69 -2.02 -26.12
N GLN A 269 8.01 -2.17 -26.27
CA GLN A 269 9.01 -1.81 -25.25
C GLN A 269 8.75 -2.46 -23.88
N GLY A 270 8.08 -3.61 -23.83
CA GLY A 270 7.79 -4.34 -22.59
C GLY A 270 6.66 -3.77 -21.73
N LEU A 271 5.96 -2.73 -22.20
CA LEU A 271 4.81 -2.14 -21.54
C LEU A 271 3.50 -2.60 -22.18
N SER A 272 2.44 -2.57 -21.39
CA SER A 272 1.09 -2.92 -21.84
C SER A 272 0.09 -1.82 -21.52
N ARG A 273 -0.90 -1.64 -22.39
CA ARG A 273 -1.99 -0.68 -22.27
C ARG A 273 -3.27 -1.39 -21.87
N TYR A 274 -4.08 -0.72 -21.05
CA TYR A 274 -5.47 -1.11 -20.81
C TYR A 274 -6.41 -0.29 -21.71
N ARG A 275 -7.35 -0.97 -22.39
CA ARG A 275 -8.28 -0.34 -23.36
C ARG A 275 -9.60 0.16 -22.74
N GLY A 276 -9.88 -0.16 -21.49
CA GLY A 276 -11.09 0.28 -20.79
C GLY A 276 -10.89 1.60 -20.04
N SER A 277 -11.78 1.89 -19.10
CA SER A 277 -11.70 3.09 -18.25
C SER A 277 -10.91 2.82 -16.96
N ARG A 278 -10.55 3.89 -16.25
CA ARG A 278 -9.93 3.77 -14.92
C ARG A 278 -10.81 2.96 -13.97
N GLU A 279 -12.11 3.21 -13.99
CA GLU A 279 -13.10 2.56 -13.12
C GLU A 279 -13.19 1.06 -13.44
N SER A 280 -13.25 0.68 -14.72
CA SER A 280 -13.28 -0.73 -15.10
C SER A 280 -11.97 -1.45 -14.78
N LEU A 281 -10.83 -0.78 -14.94
CA LEU A 281 -9.53 -1.31 -14.52
C LEU A 281 -9.52 -1.57 -13.02
N ALA A 282 -9.97 -0.61 -12.23
CA ALA A 282 -10.02 -0.72 -10.78
C ALA A 282 -10.91 -1.91 -10.38
N VAL A 283 -12.11 -2.05 -10.96
CA VAL A 283 -13.03 -3.18 -10.70
C VAL A 283 -12.38 -4.53 -11.03
N MET A 284 -11.70 -4.65 -12.18
CA MET A 284 -11.02 -5.91 -12.53
C MET A 284 -9.80 -6.18 -11.65
N THR A 285 -9.10 -5.12 -11.20
CA THR A 285 -7.94 -5.23 -10.29
C THR A 285 -8.34 -5.73 -8.91
N ARG A 286 -9.56 -5.41 -8.45
CA ARG A 286 -10.17 -5.95 -7.23
C ARG A 286 -10.52 -7.44 -7.30
N GLY A 287 -10.15 -8.15 -8.38
CA GLY A 287 -10.45 -9.56 -8.58
C GLY A 287 -9.78 -10.49 -7.57
N ILE A 288 -10.29 -10.53 -6.34
CA ILE A 288 -9.94 -11.54 -5.34
C ILE A 288 -10.36 -12.90 -5.88
N LYS A 289 -9.42 -13.82 -6.02
CA LYS A 289 -9.75 -15.24 -6.11
C LYS A 289 -10.31 -15.67 -4.76
N VAL A 290 -11.61 -15.96 -4.71
CA VAL A 290 -12.19 -16.64 -3.55
C VAL A 290 -11.61 -18.04 -3.55
N VAL A 291 -10.63 -18.28 -2.68
CA VAL A 291 -10.22 -19.65 -2.35
C VAL A 291 -11.27 -20.16 -1.37
N PRO A 292 -11.84 -21.37 -1.55
CA PRO A 292 -12.79 -21.93 -0.60
C PRO A 292 -12.16 -21.96 0.80
N GLY A 293 -12.61 -21.08 1.69
CA GLY A 293 -12.27 -21.11 3.10
C GLY A 293 -13.17 -22.11 3.82
N ALA A 294 -12.65 -22.70 4.90
CA ALA A 294 -13.48 -23.48 5.81
C ALA A 294 -14.68 -22.63 6.31
N PRO A 295 -15.82 -23.24 6.69
CA PRO A 295 -16.93 -22.52 7.31
C PRO A 295 -16.43 -21.67 8.48
N GLY A 296 -16.60 -20.34 8.39
CA GLY A 296 -16.11 -19.38 9.39
C GLY A 296 -14.82 -18.63 9.03
N SER A 297 -14.23 -18.85 7.85
CA SER A 297 -13.10 -18.05 7.37
C SER A 297 -13.54 -16.60 7.09
N GLN A 298 -12.92 -15.62 7.75
CA GLN A 298 -13.19 -14.20 7.49
C GLN A 298 -12.72 -13.84 6.07
N SER A 299 -13.67 -13.75 5.13
CA SER A 299 -13.40 -13.46 3.72
C SER A 299 -13.44 -11.95 3.45
N GLY A 300 -12.54 -11.20 4.08
CA GLY A 300 -12.33 -9.77 3.81
C GLY A 300 -10.95 -9.52 3.21
N ALA A 301 -10.86 -8.64 2.22
CA ALA A 301 -9.57 -8.12 1.76
C ALA A 301 -9.60 -6.60 1.67
N GLU A 302 -8.55 -5.95 2.14
CA GLU A 302 -8.38 -4.51 1.98
C GLU A 302 -7.95 -4.20 0.54
N PHE A 303 -8.46 -3.10 0.03
CA PHE A 303 -8.08 -2.54 -1.25
C PHE A 303 -7.80 -1.05 -1.07
N TYR A 304 -6.68 -0.60 -1.62
CA TYR A 304 -6.19 0.76 -1.46
C TYR A 304 -5.83 1.33 -2.83
N GLU A 305 -6.32 2.52 -3.13
CA GLU A 305 -5.91 3.28 -4.32
C GLU A 305 -5.14 4.52 -3.89
N ALA A 306 -3.92 4.67 -4.41
CA ALA A 306 -3.09 5.86 -4.24
C ALA A 306 -2.92 6.55 -5.59
N THR A 307 -3.12 7.87 -5.66
CA THR A 307 -2.88 8.64 -6.88
C THR A 307 -1.85 9.74 -6.63
N TRP A 308 -0.84 9.78 -7.51
CA TRP A 308 0.15 10.83 -7.57
C TRP A 308 0.13 11.50 -8.95
N THR A 309 -0.26 12.76 -8.96
CA THR A 309 -0.36 13.59 -10.16
C THR A 309 0.97 14.30 -10.41
N LEU A 310 1.42 14.33 -11.66
CA LEU A 310 2.59 15.08 -12.11
C LEU A 310 2.28 15.79 -13.43
N THR A 311 3.10 16.78 -13.79
CA THR A 311 2.97 17.52 -15.05
C THR A 311 4.17 17.25 -15.95
N THR A 312 3.90 16.96 -17.21
CA THR A 312 4.90 16.82 -18.26
C THR A 312 4.82 17.99 -19.24
N SER A 313 5.97 18.50 -19.68
CA SER A 313 6.07 19.60 -20.64
C SER A 313 7.11 19.31 -21.72
N LYS A 314 7.00 20.04 -22.85
CA LYS A 314 7.99 19.97 -23.92
C LYS A 314 9.32 20.59 -23.49
#